data_AF-Q69AZ1-F1
#
_entry.id   AF-Q69AZ1-F1
#
_cell.length_a   1.000
_cell.length_b   1.000
_cell.length_c   1.000
_cell.angle_alpha   90.00
_cell.angle_beta   90.00
_cell.angle_gamma   90.00
#
_symmetry.space_group_name_H-M   'P 1'
#
loop_
_entity.id
_entity.type
_entity.pdbx_description
1 polymer ?
#
loop_
_entity_poly.entity_id
_entity_poly.type
_entity_poly.pdbx_seq_one_letter_code
_entity_poly.pdbx_strand_id
1 'polypeptide(L)'
;MTQKAKNTIYLLILIILSMLCLVYASVPLYSIFCKVTGYGGTVRTTTVTQSKLGKTTIKIRFNADINKELPWKFYPEIPYTTVKPGEQKLIFYRAENLTNEYVSGMAVYNVTPYKVGKYFNKVACFCFTKQTLSPYQKTIMP
;
A
#
# COMPACT_ATOMS: atom_id res chain seq x y z
N MET A 1 31.38 -2.03 -52.72
CA MET A 1 30.32 -2.71 -51.94
C MET A 1 29.08 -2.85 -52.80
N THR A 2 28.66 -4.08 -53.09
CA THR A 2 27.51 -4.38 -53.96
C THR A 2 26.21 -3.80 -53.39
N GLN A 3 25.37 -3.21 -54.24
CA GLN A 3 24.11 -2.54 -53.88
C GLN A 3 23.19 -3.43 -53.00
N LYS A 4 23.19 -4.75 -53.27
CA LYS A 4 22.48 -5.77 -52.49
C LYS A 4 22.93 -5.82 -51.03
N ALA A 5 24.24 -5.78 -50.77
CA ALA A 5 24.79 -5.83 -49.41
C ALA A 5 24.43 -4.57 -48.59
N LYS A 6 24.42 -3.39 -49.23
CA LYS A 6 23.95 -2.15 -48.58
C LYS A 6 22.46 -2.23 -48.20
N ASN A 7 21.60 -2.73 -49.09
CA ASN A 7 20.17 -2.89 -48.81
C ASN A 7 19.92 -3.89 -47.67
N THR A 8 20.62 -5.01 -47.65
CA THR A 8 20.49 -5.99 -46.56
C THR A 8 20.94 -5.40 -45.21
N ILE A 9 22.02 -4.62 -45.18
CA ILE A 9 22.49 -3.94 -43.96
C ILE A 9 21.46 -2.91 -43.47
N TYR A 10 20.90 -2.08 -44.36
CA TYR A 10 19.84 -1.14 -43.98
C TYR A 10 18.60 -1.84 -43.43
N LEU A 11 18.20 -2.96 -44.04
CA LEU A 11 17.05 -3.74 -43.62
C LEU A 11 17.28 -4.38 -42.23
N LEU A 12 18.47 -4.92 -41.97
CA LEU A 12 18.86 -5.44 -40.66
C LEU A 12 18.88 -4.36 -39.58
N ILE A 13 19.46 -3.19 -39.88
CA ILE A 13 19.47 -2.05 -38.96
C ILE A 13 18.04 -1.58 -38.63
N LEU A 14 17.17 -1.51 -39.64
CA LEU A 14 15.76 -1.14 -39.47
C LEU A 14 15.01 -2.13 -38.56
N ILE A 15 15.23 -3.43 -38.74
CA ILE A 15 14.64 -4.47 -37.88
C ILE A 15 15.11 -4.32 -36.43
N ILE A 16 16.41 -4.12 -36.22
CA ILE A 16 16.99 -3.95 -34.89
C ILE A 16 16.40 -2.72 -34.20
N LEU A 17 16.36 -1.57 -34.88
CA LEU A 17 15.74 -0.35 -34.35
C LEU A 17 14.24 -0.54 -34.05
N SER A 18 13.52 -1.24 -34.91
CA SER A 18 12.09 -1.52 -34.71
C SER A 18 11.86 -2.36 -33.44
N MET A 19 12.64 -3.43 -33.24
CA MET A 19 12.55 -4.26 -32.04
C MET A 19 12.90 -3.50 -30.77
N LEU A 20 13.94 -2.67 -30.80
CA LEU A 20 14.30 -1.79 -29.67
C LEU A 20 13.19 -0.80 -29.34
N CYS A 21 12.56 -0.20 -30.36
CA CYS A 21 11.44 0.72 -30.18
C CYS A 21 10.23 0.03 -29.56
N LEU A 22 9.90 -1.19 -30.01
CA LEU A 22 8.79 -1.98 -29.44
C LEU A 22 9.03 -2.34 -27.97
N VAL A 23 10.23 -2.80 -27.62
CA VAL A 23 10.57 -3.17 -26.24
C VAL A 23 10.48 -1.94 -25.33
N TYR A 24 11.00 -0.80 -25.78
CA TYR A 24 10.92 0.44 -25.03
C TYR A 24 9.48 0.96 -24.88
N ALA A 25 8.66 0.87 -25.93
CA ALA A 25 7.27 1.34 -25.94
C ALA A 25 6.31 0.41 -25.16
N SER A 26 6.63 -0.87 -25.00
CA SER A 26 5.77 -1.84 -24.31
C SER A 26 5.51 -1.46 -22.85
N VAL A 27 6.55 -1.02 -22.12
CA VAL A 27 6.44 -0.63 -20.70
C VAL A 27 5.48 0.55 -20.48
N PRO A 28 5.61 1.71 -21.16
CA PRO A 28 4.68 2.81 -20.99
C PRO A 28 3.27 2.46 -21.47
N LEU A 29 3.11 1.72 -22.58
CA LEU A 29 1.79 1.28 -23.04
C LEU A 29 1.08 0.41 -22.01
N TYR A 30 1.80 -0.56 -21.42
CA TYR A 30 1.28 -1.41 -20.36
C TYR A 30 0.95 -0.59 -19.11
N SER A 31 1.77 0.39 -18.75
CA SER A 31 1.50 1.29 -17.63
C SER A 31 0.22 2.12 -17.82
N ILE A 32 -0.05 2.59 -19.05
CA ILE A 32 -1.26 3.34 -19.40
C ILE A 32 -2.47 2.41 -19.36
N PHE A 33 -2.34 1.20 -19.93
CA PHE A 33 -3.37 0.17 -19.86
C PHE A 33 -3.73 -0.16 -18.40
N CYS A 34 -2.74 -0.40 -17.54
CA CYS A 34 -2.93 -0.67 -16.11
C CYS A 34 -3.61 0.49 -15.38
N LYS A 35 -3.21 1.74 -15.66
CA LYS A 35 -3.82 2.94 -15.06
C LYS A 35 -5.28 3.14 -15.50
N VAL A 36 -5.59 2.88 -16.77
CA VAL A 36 -6.94 3.07 -17.32
C VAL A 36 -7.86 1.93 -16.86
N THR A 37 -7.42 0.68 -16.94
CA THR A 37 -8.28 -0.49 -16.65
C THR A 37 -8.32 -0.87 -15.18
N GLY A 38 -7.31 -0.49 -14.39
CA GLY A 38 -7.13 -0.96 -13.01
C GLY A 38 -6.66 -2.42 -12.93
N TYR A 39 -6.17 -2.98 -14.04
CA TYR A 39 -5.62 -4.34 -14.09
C TYR A 39 -4.47 -4.50 -13.09
N GLY A 40 -4.45 -5.61 -12.33
CA GLY A 40 -3.45 -5.85 -11.29
C GLY A 40 -3.61 -5.03 -10.00
N GLY A 41 -4.73 -4.31 -9.81
CA GLY A 41 -4.96 -3.50 -8.60
C GLY A 41 -4.39 -2.08 -8.67
N THR A 42 -3.98 -1.64 -9.86
CA THR A 42 -3.46 -0.28 -10.11
C THR A 42 -4.54 0.76 -9.82
N VAL A 43 -4.32 1.56 -8.77
CA VAL A 43 -5.30 2.56 -8.30
C VAL A 43 -5.42 3.71 -9.31
N ARG A 44 -6.65 4.02 -9.74
CA ARG A 44 -6.93 5.26 -10.45
C ARG A 44 -6.69 6.42 -9.49
N THR A 45 -5.74 7.30 -9.82
CA THR A 45 -5.58 8.61 -9.16
C THR A 45 -6.79 9.47 -9.50
N THR A 46 -7.91 9.19 -8.87
CA THR A 46 -9.02 10.12 -8.82
C THR A 46 -8.70 11.09 -7.70
N THR A 47 -8.66 12.37 -8.02
CA THR A 47 -8.75 13.45 -7.03
C THR A 47 -9.84 13.05 -6.05
N VAL A 48 -9.54 13.04 -4.75
CA VAL A 48 -10.48 12.72 -3.69
C VAL A 48 -11.62 13.72 -3.77
N THR A 49 -12.57 13.44 -4.66
CA THR A 49 -13.85 14.11 -4.72
C THR A 49 -14.49 13.66 -3.44
N GLN A 50 -14.78 14.59 -2.53
CA GLN A 50 -15.55 14.32 -1.33
C GLN A 50 -16.75 13.47 -1.73
N SER A 51 -16.64 12.16 -1.54
CA SER A 51 -17.69 11.24 -1.92
C SER A 51 -18.81 11.52 -0.94
N LYS A 52 -20.03 11.71 -1.45
CA LYS A 52 -21.20 11.89 -0.59
C LYS A 52 -21.18 10.81 0.50
N LEU A 53 -21.26 11.22 1.77
CA LEU A 53 -21.28 10.26 2.87
C LEU A 53 -22.31 9.18 2.56
N GLY A 54 -21.85 7.93 2.55
CA GLY A 54 -22.75 6.79 2.41
C GLY A 54 -23.77 6.81 3.55
N LYS A 55 -25.03 6.48 3.24
CA LYS A 55 -26.08 6.40 4.28
C LYS A 55 -25.89 5.19 5.19
N THR A 56 -25.27 4.13 4.67
CA THR A 56 -25.05 2.88 5.40
C THR A 56 -23.89 3.00 6.35
N THR A 57 -24.18 2.67 7.59
CA THR A 57 -23.22 2.67 8.68
C THR A 57 -22.47 1.34 8.73
N ILE A 58 -21.14 1.37 8.80
CA ILE A 58 -20.27 0.19 8.82
C ILE A 58 -19.58 0.10 10.19
N LYS A 59 -19.65 -1.07 10.82
CA LYS A 59 -18.91 -1.38 12.05
C LYS A 59 -17.56 -1.98 11.68
N ILE A 60 -16.49 -1.34 12.13
CA ILE A 60 -15.11 -1.80 12.00
C ILE A 60 -14.65 -2.30 13.36
N ARG A 61 -14.09 -3.51 13.39
CA ARG A 61 -13.44 -4.07 14.58
C ARG A 61 -11.93 -3.97 14.43
N PHE A 62 -11.26 -3.50 15.47
CA PHE A 62 -9.81 -3.39 15.51
C PHE A 62 -9.24 -4.59 16.25
N ASN A 63 -8.32 -5.29 15.58
CA ASN A 63 -7.54 -6.36 16.18
C ASN A 63 -6.10 -5.88 16.39
N ALA A 64 -5.44 -6.41 17.42
CA ALA A 64 -4.03 -6.22 17.69
C ALA A 64 -3.44 -7.56 18.12
N ASP A 65 -2.54 -8.09 17.32
CA ASP A 65 -1.80 -9.30 17.64
C ASP A 65 -0.31 -8.95 17.68
N ILE A 66 0.43 -9.62 18.56
CA ILE A 66 1.87 -9.47 18.70
C ILE A 66 2.56 -10.78 18.36
N ASN A 67 3.76 -10.70 17.79
CA ASN A 67 4.64 -11.87 17.75
C ASN A 67 5.07 -12.20 19.20
N LYS A 68 5.13 -13.49 19.54
CA LYS A 68 5.58 -13.97 20.85
C LYS A 68 7.00 -13.52 21.19
N GLU A 69 7.83 -13.30 20.17
CA GLU A 69 9.20 -12.82 20.31
C GLU A 69 9.30 -11.31 20.56
N LEU A 70 8.21 -10.55 20.37
CA LEU A 70 8.17 -9.13 20.65
C LEU A 70 7.58 -8.91 22.06
N PRO A 71 8.39 -8.57 23.08
CA PRO A 71 7.94 -8.45 24.47
C PRO A 71 7.21 -7.11 24.70
N TRP A 72 6.22 -6.83 23.87
CA TRP A 72 5.38 -5.64 23.95
C TRP A 72 3.96 -6.02 24.35
N LYS A 73 3.28 -5.12 25.05
CA LYS A 73 1.82 -5.16 25.16
C LYS A 73 1.24 -4.18 24.15
N PHE A 74 0.44 -4.67 23.22
CA PHE A 74 -0.13 -3.87 22.13
C PHE A 74 -1.62 -4.13 21.98
N TYR A 75 -2.44 -3.08 22.05
CA TYR A 75 -3.91 -3.18 21.95
C TYR A 75 -4.56 -1.89 21.45
N PRO A 76 -5.71 -1.97 20.79
CA PRO A 76 -6.46 -0.77 20.42
C PRO A 76 -7.08 -0.12 21.65
N GLU A 77 -7.10 1.23 21.70
CA GLU A 77 -7.82 1.96 22.76
C GLU A 77 -9.33 1.71 22.68
N ILE A 78 -9.85 1.52 21.46
CA ILE A 78 -11.27 1.27 21.21
C ILE A 78 -11.39 0.01 20.32
N PRO A 79 -12.06 -1.05 20.78
CA PRO A 79 -12.08 -2.35 20.07
C PRO A 79 -12.93 -2.33 18.80
N TYR A 80 -13.87 -1.39 18.68
CA TYR A 80 -14.67 -1.21 17.48
C TYR A 80 -15.09 0.24 17.32
N THR A 81 -15.29 0.65 16.09
CA THR A 81 -15.91 1.92 15.79
C THR A 81 -16.89 1.77 14.65
N THR A 82 -17.75 2.76 14.55
CA THR A 82 -18.79 2.82 13.54
C THR A 82 -18.53 4.06 12.70
N VAL A 83 -18.48 3.90 11.38
CA VAL A 83 -18.20 4.95 10.40
C VAL A 83 -19.11 4.84 9.19
N LYS A 84 -19.32 5.95 8.50
CA LYS A 84 -19.96 5.96 7.19
C LYS A 84 -18.90 5.95 6.07
N PRO A 85 -19.19 5.36 4.89
CA PRO A 85 -18.31 5.48 3.74
C PRO A 85 -18.00 6.95 3.43
N GLY A 86 -16.70 7.28 3.32
CA GLY A 86 -16.21 8.64 3.11
C GLY A 86 -15.87 9.41 4.39
N GLU A 87 -16.22 8.88 5.57
CA GLU A 87 -15.84 9.47 6.86
C GLU A 87 -14.40 9.10 7.24
N GLN A 88 -13.58 10.10 7.57
CA GLN A 88 -12.24 9.87 8.11
C GLN A 88 -12.30 9.83 9.64
N LYS A 89 -11.71 8.79 10.23
CA LYS A 89 -11.66 8.62 11.68
C LYS A 89 -10.27 8.25 12.14
N LEU A 90 -9.79 8.95 13.16
CA LEU A 90 -8.52 8.67 13.82
C LEU A 90 -8.73 7.60 14.91
N ILE A 91 -7.82 6.63 14.99
CA ILE A 91 -7.90 5.50 15.90
C ILE A 91 -6.55 5.33 16.58
N PHE A 92 -6.56 5.28 17.91
CA PHE A 92 -5.35 5.17 18.70
C PHE A 92 -5.11 3.73 19.13
N TYR A 93 -3.84 3.33 19.11
CA TYR A 93 -3.35 2.08 19.69
C TYR A 93 -2.38 2.40 20.83
N ARG A 94 -2.37 1.54 21.85
CA ARG A 94 -1.39 1.62 22.92
C ARG A 94 -0.32 0.57 22.74
N ALA A 95 0.93 0.97 22.92
CA ALA A 95 2.07 0.07 22.99
C ALA A 95 2.84 0.30 24.30
N GLU A 96 3.28 -0.80 24.91
CA GLU A 96 4.09 -0.79 26.12
C GLU A 96 5.23 -1.79 25.98
N ASN A 97 6.46 -1.34 26.21
CA ASN A 97 7.60 -2.23 26.34
C ASN A 97 7.58 -2.89 27.73
N LEU A 98 7.67 -4.22 27.79
CA LEU A 98 7.66 -4.96 29.06
C LEU A 98 9.06 -5.28 29.58
N THR A 99 10.12 -4.93 28.84
CA THR A 99 11.50 -5.22 29.21
C THR A 99 12.23 -4.01 29.78
N ASN A 100 13.40 -4.30 30.35
CA ASN A 100 14.37 -3.32 30.83
C ASN A 100 15.34 -2.84 29.73
N GLU A 101 15.11 -3.22 28.47
CA GLU A 101 15.98 -2.89 27.32
C GLU A 101 15.23 -2.10 26.25
N TYR A 102 15.97 -1.48 25.34
CA TYR A 102 15.38 -0.85 24.16
C TYR A 102 14.92 -1.92 23.18
N VAL A 103 13.62 -1.94 22.89
CA VAL A 103 13.04 -2.89 21.95
C VAL A 103 12.47 -2.11 20.79
N SER A 104 12.72 -2.59 19.57
CA SER A 104 12.14 -2.03 18.37
C SER A 104 11.11 -2.97 17.76
N GLY A 105 9.98 -2.43 17.34
CA GLY A 105 8.93 -3.15 16.64
C GLY A 105 8.50 -2.42 15.38
N MET A 106 7.91 -3.17 14.45
CA MET A 106 7.22 -2.64 13.28
C MET A 106 5.87 -3.34 13.18
N ALA A 107 4.79 -2.57 13.08
CA ALA A 107 3.46 -3.15 12.98
C ALA A 107 3.09 -3.36 11.51
N VAL A 108 2.60 -4.54 11.17
CA VAL A 108 1.95 -4.81 9.88
C VAL A 108 0.45 -4.81 10.06
N TYR A 109 -0.32 -4.46 9.02
CA TYR A 109 -1.79 -4.48 9.09
C TYR A 109 -2.39 -5.22 7.90
N ASN A 110 -3.56 -5.81 8.14
CA ASN A 110 -4.41 -6.41 7.14
C ASN A 110 -5.87 -5.96 7.34
N VAL A 111 -6.71 -6.14 6.32
CA VAL A 111 -8.15 -5.87 6.38
C VAL A 111 -8.90 -7.13 5.97
N THR A 112 -9.85 -7.54 6.80
CA THR A 112 -10.71 -8.70 6.56
C THR A 112 -12.17 -8.26 6.68
N PRO A 113 -13.06 -8.65 5.75
CA PRO A 113 -12.85 -9.55 4.61
C PRO A 113 -12.06 -8.93 3.45
N TYR A 114 -11.24 -9.73 2.75
CA TYR A 114 -10.33 -9.24 1.69
C TYR A 114 -11.04 -8.47 0.57
N LYS A 115 -12.29 -8.83 0.22
CA LYS A 115 -13.10 -8.11 -0.77
C LYS A 115 -13.32 -6.63 -0.45
N VAL A 116 -13.22 -6.25 0.82
CA VAL A 116 -13.40 -4.87 1.30
C VAL A 116 -12.11 -4.06 1.24
N GLY A 117 -10.94 -4.71 1.14
CA GLY A 117 -9.63 -4.05 1.14
C GLY A 117 -9.50 -2.95 0.07
N LYS A 118 -10.10 -3.13 -1.11
CA LYS A 118 -10.11 -2.12 -2.19
C LYS A 118 -10.91 -0.85 -1.90
N TYR A 119 -11.75 -0.86 -0.87
CA TYR A 119 -12.56 0.29 -0.44
C TYR A 119 -12.03 0.92 0.85
N PHE A 120 -11.06 0.29 1.51
CA PHE A 120 -10.54 0.75 2.78
C PHE A 120 -9.25 1.55 2.56
N ASN A 121 -9.33 2.87 2.71
CA ASN A 121 -8.17 3.76 2.59
C ASN A 121 -7.61 4.06 3.98
N LYS A 122 -6.40 3.56 4.26
CA LYS A 122 -5.65 3.92 5.46
C LYS A 122 -4.77 5.12 5.15
N VAL A 123 -5.12 6.29 5.67
CA VAL A 123 -4.48 7.58 5.32
C VAL A 123 -3.14 7.77 6.04
N ALA A 124 -2.96 7.20 7.24
CA ALA A 124 -1.69 7.22 7.97
C ALA A 124 -1.58 6.00 8.90
N CYS A 125 -0.38 5.43 9.05
CA CYS A 125 -0.08 4.53 10.16
C CYS A 125 1.38 4.62 10.58
N PHE A 126 1.63 4.61 11.89
CA PHE A 126 2.92 4.28 12.50
C PHE A 126 3.47 2.90 12.07
N CYS A 127 2.62 2.06 11.46
CA CYS A 127 2.91 0.71 10.97
C CYS A 127 4.15 0.63 10.08
N PHE A 128 4.38 1.64 9.24
CA PHE A 128 5.46 1.57 8.24
C PHE A 128 6.80 2.10 8.76
N THR A 129 6.87 2.55 10.00
CA THR A 129 8.09 3.06 10.62
C THR A 129 8.47 2.20 11.82
N LYS A 130 9.76 1.85 11.90
CA LYS A 130 10.31 1.13 13.05
C LYS A 130 10.17 2.04 14.28
N GLN A 131 9.40 1.60 15.26
CA GLN A 131 9.22 2.27 16.53
C GLN A 131 10.15 1.64 17.55
N THR A 132 10.98 2.43 18.21
CA THR A 132 11.82 1.97 19.31
C THR A 132 11.28 2.51 20.61
N LEU A 133 10.99 1.62 21.56
CA LEU A 133 10.49 1.97 22.87
C LEU A 133 11.62 1.76 23.90
N SER A 134 11.80 2.77 24.75
CA SER A 134 12.64 2.68 25.93
C SER A 134 12.13 1.61 26.90
N PRO A 135 12.98 1.18 27.86
CA PRO A 135 12.58 0.30 28.95
C PRO A 135 11.28 0.76 29.63
N TYR A 136 10.30 -0.13 29.76
CA TYR A 136 8.99 0.14 30.38
C TYR A 136 8.19 1.33 29.81
N GLN A 137 8.55 1.82 28.62
CA GLN A 137 7.88 2.97 28.02
C GLN A 137 6.48 2.59 27.54
N LYS A 138 5.50 3.41 27.90
CA LYS A 138 4.13 3.39 27.39
C LYS A 138 3.94 4.53 26.40
N THR A 139 3.40 4.24 25.23
CA THR A 139 3.08 5.26 24.23
C THR A 139 1.73 5.01 23.57
N ILE A 140 1.12 6.07 23.07
CA ILE A 140 -0.10 6.04 22.29
C ILE A 140 0.27 6.40 20.85
N MET A 141 -0.13 5.55 19.91
CA MET A 141 0.19 5.66 18.49
C MET A 141 -1.08 6.00 17.69
N PRO A 142 -1.09 7.09 16.90
CA PRO A 142 -2.18 7.49 16.02
C PRO A 142 -2.22 6.78 14.67
#